data_AF-A0A4S2M414-F1
#
_entry.id   AF-A0A4S2M414-F1
#
_cell.length_a   1.000
_cell.length_b   1.000
_cell.length_c   1.000
_cell.angle_alpha   90.00
_cell.angle_beta   90.00
_cell.angle_gamma   90.00
#
_symmetry.space_group_name_H-M   'P 1'
#
loop_
_entity.id
_entity.type
_entity.pdbx_description
1 polymer ?
#
loop_
_entity_poly.entity_id
_entity_poly.type
_entity_poly.pdbx_seq_one_letter_code
_entity_poly.pdbx_strand_id
1 'polypeptide(L)'
;METESSDAWTTGAASTTEPLGGPPYSSSGRIFSCGPPDADLNGNILFSDQLINSAPLELPTSDRPIHAEVCISQFSVETFSVIESKVVEFLRSLGPRHVPTVFNNCENHFTTVNSDSSSQQVAEFLQRCVASISLLLDEADGENGYDISKSVDLRTIPLLVHVYQLVSGDESLPVHELVEVGSETINGGTVWLLPSMEMQGLWESLIFDSDIKLDLLSYAQTALLFADRQVSTSIISWNRVILLYGPPGTGKTSLCRALANKLAIRMADRYSSTKLIELNTMNLMSKWFSESARLVARMFDAIREYLEAPEHLVCLLVDEVESLTAVRSSAMSGCEPSDAIRVVNAVLTQIDQIKRYPNVLVLATSNVTGVIDPAFLDRADIRLFIGPPSAPAIYTIFRSCLQELIRVGLVEAGEDKLLSYQALAAMQFMENKMNFLSLDLWKLSERSVGLNGRTLRKLPLLAHAFHLTKVSPSLRSSLSTSGRLYLGSCQSSAALQSGPAYSVHPLLAQYGPRPTVSVPTFVQALRLTVESQFAEVEALDLASLDKGRLKTHKKRANSALDAPPQGDTPLH
;
A
#
# COMPACT_ATOMS: atom_id res chain seq x y z
N MET A 1 20.94 54.94 -37.30
CA MET A 1 21.26 55.07 -38.72
C MET A 1 21.92 53.78 -39.15
N GLU A 2 21.16 53.05 -39.96
CA GLU A 2 21.64 52.17 -41.04
C GLU A 2 22.22 50.80 -40.62
N THR A 3 21.40 49.74 -40.66
CA THR A 3 20.98 48.91 -41.83
C THR A 3 21.97 47.75 -42.01
N GLU A 4 21.61 46.51 -41.70
CA GLU A 4 20.81 45.55 -42.51
C GLU A 4 21.70 44.45 -43.08
N SER A 5 21.02 43.35 -43.43
CA SER A 5 21.39 42.25 -44.34
C SER A 5 22.30 41.17 -43.75
N SER A 6 21.81 39.98 -43.40
CA SER A 6 20.97 38.99 -44.09
C SER A 6 21.77 38.00 -44.93
N ASP A 7 21.32 36.74 -44.81
CA ASP A 7 21.40 35.67 -45.79
C ASP A 7 22.78 35.02 -46.02
N ALA A 8 22.91 33.75 -46.36
CA ALA A 8 22.06 32.56 -46.34
C ALA A 8 22.98 31.44 -46.89
N TRP A 9 22.82 30.22 -46.37
CA TRP A 9 22.82 28.95 -47.11
C TRP A 9 23.97 28.65 -48.08
N THR A 10 24.73 27.56 -47.86
CA THR A 10 24.55 26.27 -48.57
C THR A 10 25.77 25.32 -48.43
N THR A 11 25.44 24.08 -48.03
CA THR A 11 25.94 22.77 -48.49
C THR A 11 27.35 22.61 -49.10
N GLY A 12 28.08 21.60 -48.62
CA GLY A 12 29.16 20.96 -49.39
C GLY A 12 29.91 19.87 -48.62
N ALA A 13 29.50 18.63 -48.80
CA ALA A 13 30.20 17.43 -48.32
C ALA A 13 31.39 17.05 -49.22
N ALA A 14 32.48 16.54 -48.64
CA ALA A 14 33.46 15.59 -49.22
C ALA A 14 34.65 15.45 -48.24
N SER A 15 34.73 14.35 -47.47
CA SER A 15 35.55 13.15 -47.75
C SER A 15 37.07 13.37 -47.68
N THR A 16 37.67 12.96 -46.56
CA THR A 16 39.05 12.43 -46.54
C THR A 16 39.20 11.41 -45.41
N THR A 17 39.38 10.16 -45.82
CA THR A 17 39.83 9.00 -45.06
C THR A 17 41.35 9.08 -44.84
N GLU A 18 41.83 8.85 -43.62
CA GLU A 18 42.75 7.74 -43.25
C GLU A 18 43.32 7.88 -41.82
N PRO A 19 43.79 6.77 -41.20
CA PRO A 19 43.51 6.45 -39.79
C PRO A 19 44.76 6.46 -38.90
N LEU A 20 44.59 6.70 -37.60
CA LEU A 20 45.55 6.28 -36.57
C LEU A 20 44.79 5.78 -35.33
N GLY A 21 45.06 4.53 -34.98
CA GLY A 21 44.37 3.78 -33.93
C GLY A 21 44.73 4.21 -32.51
N GLY A 22 43.71 4.20 -31.65
CA GLY A 22 43.79 4.24 -30.19
C GLY A 22 42.73 3.31 -29.58
N PRO A 23 42.90 2.82 -28.35
CA PRO A 23 42.15 1.69 -27.78
C PRO A 23 40.70 2.05 -27.45
N PRO A 24 39.78 1.08 -27.36
CA PRO A 24 38.36 1.36 -27.18
C PRO A 24 38.08 1.77 -25.73
N TYR A 25 37.78 3.05 -25.52
CA TYR A 25 36.97 3.48 -24.39
C TYR A 25 35.51 3.26 -24.76
N SER A 26 34.83 2.36 -24.05
CA SER A 26 33.39 2.11 -24.18
C SER A 26 32.60 3.29 -23.62
N SER A 27 32.33 4.29 -24.45
CA SER A 27 31.35 5.34 -24.16
C SER A 27 29.96 4.85 -24.57
N SER A 28 29.19 4.29 -23.64
CA SER A 28 27.74 4.13 -23.82
C SER A 28 27.03 5.40 -23.36
N GLY A 29 27.18 6.48 -24.14
CA GLY A 29 26.26 7.60 -24.08
C GLY A 29 24.99 7.22 -24.84
N ARG A 30 23.88 6.98 -24.12
CA ARG A 30 22.54 6.97 -24.71
C ARG A 30 21.71 8.06 -24.06
N ILE A 31 21.55 9.12 -24.83
CA ILE A 31 20.60 10.20 -24.62
C ILE A 31 19.21 9.60 -24.88
N PHE A 32 18.33 9.59 -23.87
CA PHE A 32 16.94 9.19 -24.05
C PHE A 32 16.10 10.43 -24.37
N SER A 33 15.59 10.50 -25.60
CA SER A 33 14.54 11.42 -26.01
C SER A 33 13.18 10.79 -25.70
N CYS A 34 12.35 11.48 -24.90
CA CYS A 34 10.94 11.12 -24.74
C CYS A 34 10.20 11.40 -26.05
N GLY A 35 9.84 10.35 -26.80
CA GLY A 35 8.88 10.41 -27.90
C GLY A 35 7.43 10.27 -27.41
N PRO A 36 6.42 10.63 -28.23
CA PRO A 36 5.01 10.53 -27.87
C PRO A 36 4.55 9.06 -27.74
N PRO A 37 3.40 8.78 -27.10
CA PRO A 37 2.94 7.41 -26.89
C PRO A 37 2.56 6.74 -28.21
N ASP A 38 3.13 5.56 -28.47
CA ASP A 38 2.73 4.71 -29.59
C ASP A 38 1.33 4.10 -29.31
N ALA A 39 0.37 4.38 -30.19
CA ALA A 39 -0.97 3.81 -30.16
C ALA A 39 -1.10 2.73 -31.24
N ASP A 40 -1.61 1.55 -30.87
CA ASP A 40 -1.98 0.54 -31.86
C ASP A 40 -3.20 0.99 -32.69
N LEU A 41 -3.42 0.35 -33.85
CA LEU A 41 -4.50 0.62 -34.83
C LEU A 41 -5.95 0.63 -34.25
N ASN A 42 -6.12 0.25 -32.97
CA ASN A 42 -7.38 0.27 -32.22
C ASN A 42 -7.48 1.39 -31.17
N GLY A 43 -6.52 2.31 -31.07
CA GLY A 43 -6.54 3.42 -30.11
C GLY A 43 -6.19 3.03 -28.67
N ASN A 44 -5.60 1.84 -28.46
CA ASN A 44 -5.07 1.44 -27.16
C ASN A 44 -3.65 1.99 -26.98
N ILE A 45 -3.41 2.66 -25.86
CA ILE A 45 -2.08 3.11 -25.42
C ILE A 45 -1.31 1.88 -24.93
N LEU A 46 -0.19 1.55 -25.58
CA LEU A 46 0.71 0.50 -25.14
C LEU A 46 1.59 1.03 -23.99
N PHE A 47 1.45 0.44 -22.81
CA PHE A 47 2.32 0.73 -21.67
C PHE A 47 3.64 -0.04 -21.85
N SER A 48 4.77 0.67 -21.94
CA SER A 48 6.09 0.04 -21.90
C SER A 48 6.54 -0.11 -20.45
N ASP A 49 6.70 -1.35 -20.00
CA ASP A 49 7.08 -1.78 -18.63
C ASP A 49 8.53 -1.43 -18.21
N GLN A 50 9.22 -0.50 -18.86
CA GLN A 50 10.69 -0.44 -18.79
C GLN A 50 11.30 0.47 -17.73
N LEU A 51 10.53 1.14 -16.86
CA LEU A 51 11.09 2.18 -16.00
C LEU A 51 11.67 1.72 -14.64
N ILE A 52 11.44 0.47 -14.19
CA ILE A 52 11.89 0.00 -12.86
C ILE A 52 12.85 -1.21 -12.92
N ASN A 53 13.06 -1.83 -14.09
CA ASN A 53 13.89 -3.05 -14.19
C ASN A 53 15.40 -2.80 -14.39
N SER A 54 15.93 -1.62 -14.08
CA SER A 54 17.38 -1.38 -14.14
C SER A 54 18.02 -1.66 -12.79
N ALA A 55 18.95 -2.61 -12.73
CA ALA A 55 19.72 -2.94 -11.54
C ALA A 55 20.33 -1.67 -10.90
N PRO A 56 20.13 -1.42 -9.60
CA PRO A 56 20.64 -0.23 -8.93
C PRO A 56 22.17 -0.22 -8.94
N LEU A 57 22.77 0.98 -8.93
CA LEU A 57 24.21 1.16 -8.70
C LEU A 57 24.58 0.55 -7.33
N GLU A 58 25.21 -0.62 -7.35
CA GLU A 58 25.68 -1.33 -6.16
C GLU A 58 26.87 -0.57 -5.53
N LEU A 59 26.56 0.35 -4.62
CA LEU A 59 27.51 0.79 -3.60
C LEU A 59 27.91 -0.42 -2.74
N PRO A 60 29.19 -0.55 -2.33
CA PRO A 60 29.63 -1.65 -1.47
C PRO A 60 28.77 -1.72 -0.20
N THR A 61 28.34 -2.94 0.15
CA THR A 61 27.39 -3.23 1.23
C THR A 61 27.82 -2.76 2.61
N SER A 62 29.09 -2.35 2.79
CA SER A 62 29.63 -1.88 4.07
C SER A 62 29.22 -0.45 4.47
N ASP A 63 28.78 0.38 3.52
CA ASP A 63 28.61 1.82 3.74
C ASP A 63 27.14 2.26 3.80
N ARG A 64 26.19 1.35 3.55
CA ARG A 64 24.75 1.69 3.57
C ARG A 64 24.22 1.69 5.01
N PRO A 65 23.45 2.72 5.41
CA PRO A 65 22.89 2.79 6.75
C PRO A 65 21.79 1.77 6.99
N ILE A 66 21.71 1.26 8.22
CA ILE A 66 20.53 0.51 8.70
C ILE A 66 19.54 1.50 9.27
N HIS A 67 18.27 1.32 8.92
CA HIS A 67 17.16 2.08 9.49
C HIS A 67 16.64 1.38 10.75
N ALA A 68 16.66 2.07 11.88
CA ALA A 68 16.08 1.63 13.14
C ALA A 68 14.84 2.46 13.45
N GLU A 69 13.65 1.90 13.26
CA GLU A 69 12.38 2.55 13.58
C GLU A 69 12.00 2.25 15.03
N VAL A 70 11.92 3.30 15.86
CA VAL A 70 11.70 3.20 17.31
C VAL A 70 10.33 3.78 17.65
N CYS A 71 9.40 2.89 18.01
CA CYS A 71 8.09 3.30 18.49
C CYS A 71 8.15 3.57 19.99
N ILE A 72 7.79 4.78 20.40
CA ILE A 72 7.73 5.18 21.81
C ILE A 72 6.42 4.68 22.44
N SER A 73 6.48 4.33 23.73
CA SER A 73 5.31 4.06 24.55
C SER A 73 4.46 5.33 24.76
N GLN A 74 3.13 5.19 24.75
CA GLN A 74 2.19 6.33 24.87
C GLN A 74 2.37 7.16 26.15
N PHE A 75 2.93 6.57 27.21
CA PHE A 75 3.12 7.22 28.51
C PHE A 75 4.54 7.76 28.72
N SER A 76 5.41 7.69 27.71
CA SER A 76 6.76 8.23 27.82
C SER A 76 6.72 9.76 27.79
N VAL A 77 7.47 10.38 28.70
CA VAL A 77 7.67 11.84 28.80
C VAL A 77 9.08 12.27 28.39
N GLU A 78 9.91 11.32 27.96
CA GLU A 78 11.30 11.56 27.58
C GLU A 78 11.42 12.21 26.19
N THR A 79 12.46 13.01 25.99
CA THR A 79 12.74 13.65 24.69
C THR A 79 13.29 12.64 23.67
N PHE A 80 12.96 12.81 22.39
CA PHE A 80 13.37 11.90 21.31
C PHE A 80 14.89 11.70 21.23
N SER A 81 15.68 12.75 21.43
CA SER A 81 17.16 12.67 21.42
C SER A 81 17.74 11.79 22.53
N VAL A 82 17.10 11.76 23.72
CA VAL A 82 17.54 10.90 24.83
C VAL A 82 17.25 9.44 24.52
N ILE A 83 16.06 9.16 24.00
CA ILE A 83 15.64 7.83 23.57
C ILE A 83 16.54 7.32 22.45
N GLU A 84 16.82 8.16 21.45
CA GLU A 84 17.72 7.86 20.33
C GLU A 84 19.10 7.43 20.84
N SER A 85 19.73 8.24 21.70
CA SER A 85 21.05 7.94 22.27
C SER A 85 21.07 6.60 23.01
N LYS A 86 20.04 6.32 23.81
CA LYS A 86 19.91 5.06 24.56
C LYS A 86 19.64 3.85 23.67
N VAL A 87 18.88 4.04 22.59
CA VAL A 87 18.65 2.98 21.59
C VAL A 87 19.94 2.67 20.83
N VAL A 88 20.71 3.68 20.42
CA VAL A 88 22.01 3.46 19.77
C VAL A 88 22.95 2.70 20.72
N GLU A 89 23.05 3.10 21.99
CA GLU A 89 23.84 2.40 23.01
C GLU A 89 23.44 0.91 23.12
N PHE A 90 22.13 0.64 23.17
CA PHE A 90 21.59 -0.72 23.20
C PHE A 90 21.91 -1.51 21.93
N LEU A 91 21.65 -0.97 20.74
CA LEU A 91 21.90 -1.65 19.47
C LEU A 91 23.38 -1.98 19.25
N ARG A 92 24.28 -1.06 19.63
CA ARG A 92 25.73 -1.28 19.60
C ARG A 92 26.16 -2.41 20.55
N SER A 93 25.44 -2.63 21.66
CA SER A 93 25.73 -3.71 22.62
C SER A 93 25.34 -5.11 22.12
N LEU A 94 24.41 -5.22 21.16
CA LEU A 94 23.87 -6.51 20.70
C LEU A 94 24.81 -7.30 19.76
N GLY A 95 25.82 -6.64 19.17
CA GLY A 95 26.74 -7.27 18.23
C GLY A 95 26.10 -7.64 16.88
N PRO A 96 26.54 -8.74 16.23
CA PRO A 96 25.98 -9.17 14.95
C PRO A 96 24.55 -9.70 15.08
N ARG A 97 23.64 -9.18 14.27
CA ARG A 97 22.22 -9.55 14.26
C ARG A 97 21.71 -9.70 12.84
N HIS A 98 20.72 -10.58 12.68
CA HIS A 98 19.99 -10.70 11.43
C HIS A 98 19.06 -9.50 11.25
N VAL A 99 18.94 -8.98 10.03
CA VAL A 99 18.04 -7.87 9.68
C VAL A 99 17.24 -8.31 8.43
N PRO A 100 15.91 -8.14 8.39
CA PRO A 100 15.07 -7.43 9.36
C PRO A 100 14.86 -8.16 10.69
N THR A 101 14.78 -7.41 11.79
CA THR A 101 14.45 -7.92 13.14
C THR A 101 13.61 -6.89 13.90
N VAL A 102 12.61 -7.36 14.64
CA VAL A 102 11.77 -6.52 15.51
C VAL A 102 11.98 -6.92 16.97
N PHE A 103 12.26 -5.95 17.82
CA PHE A 103 12.33 -6.10 19.28
C PHE A 103 11.05 -5.52 19.87
N ASN A 104 10.25 -6.36 20.52
CA ASN A 104 9.01 -5.92 21.17
C ASN A 104 9.16 -5.99 22.69
N ASN A 105 8.57 -5.01 23.38
CA ASN A 105 8.58 -4.97 24.83
C ASN A 105 7.82 -6.17 25.46
N CYS A 106 6.75 -6.62 24.81
CA CYS A 106 5.90 -7.71 25.29
C CYS A 106 6.57 -9.09 25.32
N GLU A 107 7.64 -9.29 24.54
CA GLU A 107 8.35 -10.57 24.46
C GLU A 107 9.66 -10.58 25.27
N ASN A 108 9.88 -9.58 26.15
CA ASN A 108 11.11 -9.43 26.95
C ASN A 108 12.41 -9.47 26.12
N HIS A 109 12.37 -8.94 24.89
CA HIS A 109 13.51 -8.98 23.96
C HIS A 109 14.57 -7.88 24.22
N PHE A 110 14.32 -6.93 25.13
CA PHE A 110 15.32 -5.94 25.56
C PHE A 110 16.32 -6.51 26.58
N THR A 111 16.65 -7.79 26.49
CA THR A 111 17.66 -8.42 27.33
C THR A 111 19.03 -8.25 26.69
N THR A 112 19.93 -7.57 27.40
CA THR A 112 21.32 -7.38 27.00
C THR A 112 22.10 -8.66 27.30
N VAL A 113 23.05 -9.00 26.41
CA VAL A 113 23.91 -10.20 26.57
C VAL A 113 24.88 -10.06 27.74
N ASN A 114 25.17 -8.81 28.15
CA ASN A 114 26.10 -8.50 29.23
C ASN A 114 25.34 -8.12 30.50
N SER A 115 25.63 -8.80 31.60
CA SER A 115 25.14 -8.53 32.95
C SER A 115 25.87 -7.35 33.62
N ASP A 116 26.18 -6.30 32.86
CA ASP A 116 26.77 -5.08 33.41
C ASP A 116 25.65 -4.19 33.95
N SER A 117 25.86 -3.56 35.11
CA SER A 117 24.84 -2.73 35.78
C SER A 117 24.35 -1.58 34.89
N SER A 118 25.19 -1.05 34.00
CA SER A 118 24.82 -0.02 33.02
C SER A 118 23.91 -0.58 31.91
N SER A 119 24.21 -1.76 31.37
CA SER A 119 23.40 -2.41 30.33
C SER A 119 22.02 -2.82 30.85
N GLN A 120 21.91 -3.15 32.12
CA GLN A 120 20.63 -3.46 32.77
C GLN A 120 19.79 -2.20 33.00
N GLN A 121 20.40 -1.08 33.38
CA GLN A 121 19.71 0.22 33.48
C GLN A 121 19.18 0.70 32.13
N VAL A 122 19.94 0.50 31.04
CA VAL A 122 19.48 0.82 29.68
C VAL A 122 18.31 -0.06 29.27
N ALA A 123 18.37 -1.36 29.55
CA ALA A 123 17.26 -2.29 29.29
C ALA A 123 15.97 -1.90 30.04
N GLU A 124 16.07 -1.58 31.33
CA GLU A 124 14.94 -1.11 32.14
C GLU A 124 14.37 0.22 31.62
N PHE A 125 15.25 1.14 31.21
CA PHE A 125 14.83 2.40 30.59
C PHE A 125 14.06 2.16 29.28
N LEU A 126 14.58 1.31 28.39
CA LEU A 126 13.93 0.98 27.12
C LEU A 126 12.60 0.26 27.34
N GLN A 127 12.53 -0.66 28.31
CA GLN A 127 11.29 -1.33 28.67
C GLN A 127 10.22 -0.37 29.21
N ARG A 128 10.61 0.76 29.81
CA ARG A 128 9.65 1.81 30.22
C ARG A 128 9.21 2.70 29.06
N CYS A 129 10.15 3.10 28.21
CA CYS A 129 9.95 4.19 27.25
C CYS A 129 9.64 3.72 25.82
N VAL A 130 10.06 2.52 25.43
CA VAL A 130 9.99 2.03 24.04
C VAL A 130 9.00 0.87 23.94
N ALA A 131 8.09 0.96 22.97
CA ALA A 131 7.13 -0.09 22.67
C ALA A 131 7.76 -1.16 21.76
N SER A 132 8.42 -0.73 20.68
CA SER A 132 9.10 -1.62 19.74
C SER A 132 10.27 -0.94 19.03
N ILE A 133 11.24 -1.74 18.60
CA ILE A 133 12.36 -1.33 17.74
C ILE A 133 12.39 -2.25 16.52
N SER A 134 12.25 -1.70 15.32
CA SER A 134 12.30 -2.44 14.07
C SER A 134 13.57 -2.07 13.29
N LEU A 135 14.45 -3.05 13.07
CA LEU A 135 15.63 -2.91 12.23
C LEU A 135 15.29 -3.32 10.80
N LEU A 136 15.57 -2.43 9.84
CA LEU A 136 15.22 -2.59 8.44
C LEU A 136 16.42 -2.24 7.54
N LEU A 137 16.57 -2.98 6.44
CA LEU A 137 17.50 -2.68 5.37
C LEU A 137 16.77 -1.91 4.26
N ASP A 138 17.50 -1.02 3.61
CA ASP A 138 17.03 -0.25 2.44
C ASP A 138 17.42 -0.97 1.13
N GLU A 139 17.33 -2.29 1.12
CA GLU A 139 17.66 -3.10 -0.05
C GLU A 139 16.41 -3.50 -0.82
N ALA A 140 16.38 -3.10 -2.11
CA ALA A 140 15.57 -3.76 -3.11
C ALA A 140 16.13 -5.17 -3.31
N ASP A 141 15.43 -6.12 -2.72
CA ASP A 141 15.79 -7.50 -2.56
C ASP A 141 15.36 -8.19 -3.88
N GLY A 142 16.18 -8.03 -4.92
CA GLY A 142 15.80 -8.26 -6.32
C GLY A 142 15.06 -9.57 -6.64
N GLU A 143 14.14 -9.53 -7.60
CA GLU A 143 13.21 -10.55 -8.16
C GLU A 143 12.51 -11.55 -7.20
N ASN A 144 13.00 -11.84 -5.99
CA ASN A 144 12.49 -12.86 -5.06
C ASN A 144 12.79 -12.56 -3.58
N GLY A 145 13.08 -11.30 -3.22
CA GLY A 145 13.53 -10.90 -1.88
C GLY A 145 12.45 -10.83 -0.81
N TYR A 146 11.86 -11.97 -0.53
CA TYR A 146 11.07 -12.19 0.67
C TYR A 146 11.91 -12.98 1.66
N ASP A 147 12.31 -12.35 2.77
CA ASP A 147 12.84 -13.02 3.96
C ASP A 147 14.37 -13.32 3.98
N ILE A 148 15.23 -12.61 3.22
CA ILE A 148 16.70 -12.73 3.45
C ILE A 148 17.07 -11.94 4.69
N SER A 149 17.09 -12.62 5.83
CA SER A 149 17.64 -12.06 7.06
C SER A 149 19.17 -11.98 6.93
N LYS A 150 19.72 -10.84 6.49
CA LYS A 150 21.17 -10.65 6.37
C LYS A 150 21.76 -10.45 7.75
N SER A 151 22.83 -11.17 8.08
CA SER A 151 23.57 -10.94 9.33
C SER A 151 24.44 -9.70 9.16
N VAL A 152 24.21 -8.71 9.99
CA VAL A 152 24.94 -7.43 9.96
C VAL A 152 25.49 -7.11 11.33
N ASP A 153 26.73 -6.61 11.38
CA ASP A 153 27.35 -6.17 12.63
C ASP A 153 26.88 -4.77 13.01
N LEU A 154 26.00 -4.71 14.01
CA LEU A 154 25.44 -3.45 14.49
C LEU A 154 26.48 -2.56 15.17
N ARG A 155 27.69 -3.04 15.48
CA ARG A 155 28.73 -2.25 16.17
C ARG A 155 29.42 -1.22 15.30
N THR A 156 29.53 -1.47 14.00
CA THR A 156 30.35 -0.66 13.08
C THR A 156 29.53 0.04 12.02
N ILE A 157 28.39 -0.51 11.63
CA ILE A 157 27.58 0.04 10.52
C ILE A 157 26.91 1.38 10.89
N PRO A 158 26.72 2.33 9.95
CA PRO A 158 25.93 3.52 10.22
C PRO A 158 24.46 3.16 10.57
N LEU A 159 23.95 3.78 11.63
CA LEU A 159 22.57 3.59 12.10
C LEU A 159 21.80 4.89 11.91
N LEU A 160 20.66 4.84 11.22
CA LEU A 160 19.70 5.93 11.12
C LEU A 160 18.50 5.59 12.00
N VAL A 161 18.37 6.28 13.13
CA VAL A 161 17.32 6.03 14.11
C VAL A 161 16.15 6.98 13.86
N HIS A 162 14.98 6.40 13.65
CA HIS A 162 13.73 7.10 13.40
C HIS A 162 12.84 6.93 14.62
N VAL A 163 12.84 7.92 15.51
CA VAL A 163 12.04 7.91 16.73
C VAL A 163 10.67 8.52 16.46
N TYR A 164 9.61 7.77 16.75
CA TYR A 164 8.24 8.22 16.51
C TYR A 164 7.28 7.79 17.61
N GLN A 165 6.17 8.50 17.72
CA GLN A 165 5.06 8.17 18.61
C GLN A 165 3.80 7.96 17.79
N LEU A 166 3.10 6.85 18.04
CA LEU A 166 1.84 6.55 17.38
C LEU A 166 0.72 7.40 17.96
N VAL A 167 -0.06 8.04 17.10
CA VAL A 167 -1.31 8.70 17.47
C VAL A 167 -2.33 7.61 17.84
N SER A 168 -2.95 7.76 19.02
CA SER A 168 -3.83 6.76 19.63
C SER A 168 -5.09 7.38 20.22
N GLY A 169 -6.13 6.57 20.46
CA GLY A 169 -7.40 7.05 21.01
C GLY A 169 -8.27 7.74 19.94
N ASP A 170 -9.14 8.65 20.36
CA ASP A 170 -10.09 9.31 19.46
C ASP A 170 -9.40 10.14 18.36
N GLU A 171 -8.19 10.63 18.59
CA GLU A 171 -7.37 11.36 17.61
C GLU A 171 -6.79 10.47 16.50
N SER A 172 -6.74 9.15 16.71
CA SER A 172 -6.26 8.20 15.70
C SER A 172 -7.32 7.83 14.66
N LEU A 173 -8.59 8.09 14.98
CA LEU A 173 -9.72 7.86 14.10
C LEU A 173 -9.72 8.88 12.96
N PRO A 174 -10.25 8.52 11.78
CA PRO A 174 -10.35 9.45 10.68
C PRO A 174 -11.32 10.58 11.03
N VAL A 175 -10.85 11.82 10.94
CA VAL A 175 -11.72 12.99 11.05
C VAL A 175 -12.31 13.26 9.67
N HIS A 176 -13.64 13.33 9.60
CA HIS A 176 -14.31 13.82 8.40
C HIS A 176 -14.25 15.34 8.39
N GLU A 177 -13.57 15.90 7.40
CA GLU A 177 -13.53 17.35 7.22
C GLU A 177 -14.90 17.81 6.73
N LEU A 178 -15.74 18.30 7.64
CA LEU A 178 -17.06 18.81 7.32
C LEU A 178 -16.94 20.23 6.80
N VAL A 179 -17.31 20.44 5.54
CA VAL A 179 -17.39 21.76 4.95
C VAL A 179 -18.84 22.24 5.03
N GLU A 180 -19.08 23.32 5.77
CA GLU A 180 -20.39 23.95 5.88
C GLU A 180 -20.69 24.82 4.64
N VAL A 181 -21.80 24.57 3.96
CA VAL A 181 -22.33 25.44 2.89
C VAL A 181 -23.79 25.73 3.13
N GLY A 182 -24.10 27.00 3.36
CA GLY A 182 -25.45 27.42 3.69
C GLY A 182 -25.94 26.72 4.96
N SER A 183 -26.90 25.81 4.83
CA SER A 183 -27.48 25.01 5.91
C SER A 183 -27.02 23.55 5.93
N GLU A 184 -26.16 23.11 5.02
CA GLU A 184 -25.75 21.71 4.89
C GLU A 184 -24.25 21.51 5.20
N THR A 185 -23.91 20.46 5.94
CA THR A 185 -22.54 20.00 6.19
C THR A 185 -22.21 18.84 5.26
N ILE A 186 -21.16 19.00 4.44
CA ILE A 186 -20.75 17.98 3.49
C ILE A 186 -19.35 17.49 3.85
N ASN A 187 -19.17 16.17 3.84
CA ASN A 187 -17.89 15.53 4.12
C ASN A 187 -16.91 15.71 2.95
N GLY A 188 -15.95 16.62 3.09
CA GLY A 188 -14.90 16.97 2.14
C GLY A 188 -13.87 15.86 1.91
N GLY A 189 -13.57 15.08 2.94
CA GLY A 189 -12.56 14.03 2.88
C GLY A 189 -12.30 13.43 4.25
N THR A 190 -11.53 12.34 4.27
CA THR A 190 -11.06 11.72 5.50
C THR A 190 -9.64 12.17 5.80
N VAL A 191 -9.43 12.78 6.96
CA VAL A 191 -8.13 13.24 7.44
C VAL A 191 -7.62 12.30 8.52
N TRP A 192 -6.37 11.89 8.39
CA TRP A 192 -5.66 11.03 9.33
C TRP A 192 -4.42 11.75 9.83
N LEU A 193 -4.19 11.75 11.15
CA LEU A 193 -2.91 12.13 11.74
C LEU A 193 -1.95 10.94 11.67
N LEU A 194 -0.72 11.18 11.21
CA LEU A 194 0.30 10.15 11.05
C LEU A 194 1.50 10.44 11.96
N PRO A 195 2.17 9.40 12.51
CA PRO A 195 1.87 7.96 12.34
C PRO A 195 0.64 7.48 13.14
N SER A 196 -0.28 6.74 12.52
CA SER A 196 -1.53 6.28 13.18
C SER A 196 -1.45 4.83 13.66
N MET A 197 -2.01 4.55 14.85
CA MET A 197 -2.22 3.17 15.35
C MET A 197 -3.02 2.30 14.36
N GLU A 198 -4.01 2.85 13.66
CA GLU A 198 -4.84 2.07 12.71
C GLU A 198 -4.05 1.57 11.50
N MET A 199 -2.95 2.25 11.17
CA MET A 199 -2.10 1.91 10.03
C MET A 199 -0.85 1.13 10.44
N GLN A 200 -0.71 0.79 11.73
CA GLN A 200 0.40 -0.01 12.23
C GLN A 200 0.35 -1.43 11.64
N GLY A 201 1.49 -1.92 11.15
CA GLY A 201 1.58 -3.25 10.53
C GLY A 201 1.05 -3.32 9.09
N LEU A 202 0.43 -2.24 8.58
CA LEU A 202 -0.14 -2.23 7.22
C LEU A 202 0.96 -2.42 6.16
N TRP A 203 2.12 -1.79 6.35
CA TRP A 203 3.27 -1.88 5.45
C TRP A 203 3.81 -3.31 5.32
N GLU A 204 3.93 -4.02 6.44
CA GLU A 204 4.41 -5.39 6.52
C GLU A 204 3.37 -6.38 5.99
N SER A 205 2.07 -6.06 6.16
CA SER A 205 0.98 -6.89 5.64
C SER A 205 0.90 -6.90 4.10
N LEU A 206 1.42 -5.88 3.42
CA LEU A 206 1.37 -5.82 1.97
C LEU A 206 2.57 -6.54 1.37
N ILE A 207 2.29 -7.56 0.56
CA ILE A 207 3.27 -8.46 -0.04
C ILE A 207 3.17 -8.29 -1.56
N PHE A 208 4.25 -7.85 -2.21
CA PHE A 208 4.37 -7.60 -3.65
C PHE A 208 5.64 -8.23 -4.19
N ASP A 209 5.61 -8.77 -5.40
CA ASP A 209 6.68 -9.60 -5.99
C ASP A 209 8.00 -8.88 -6.20
N SER A 210 7.91 -7.56 -6.36
CA SER A 210 9.02 -6.65 -6.55
C SER A 210 9.16 -5.68 -5.39
N ASP A 211 10.33 -5.07 -5.30
CA ASP A 211 10.70 -4.07 -4.28
C ASP A 211 10.00 -2.72 -4.44
N ILE A 212 8.86 -2.71 -5.12
CA ILE A 212 7.94 -1.60 -5.30
C ILE A 212 7.80 -0.76 -4.03
N LYS A 213 7.67 -1.40 -2.86
CA LYS A 213 7.50 -0.68 -1.60
C LYS A 213 8.69 0.22 -1.31
N LEU A 214 9.90 -0.32 -1.39
CA LEU A 214 11.13 0.42 -1.09
C LEU A 214 11.43 1.43 -2.19
N ASP A 215 11.19 1.09 -3.46
CA ASP A 215 11.35 2.01 -4.58
C ASP A 215 10.44 3.25 -4.44
N LEU A 216 9.16 3.03 -4.10
CA LEU A 216 8.22 4.12 -3.85
C LEU A 216 8.60 4.96 -2.63
N LEU A 217 9.09 4.33 -1.56
CA LEU A 217 9.56 5.05 -0.37
C LEU A 217 10.78 5.91 -0.68
N SER A 218 11.78 5.33 -1.36
CA SER A 218 13.00 6.02 -1.77
C SER A 218 12.69 7.18 -2.72
N TYR A 219 11.80 6.96 -3.69
CA TYR A 219 11.32 8.02 -4.58
C TYR A 219 10.64 9.14 -3.80
N ALA A 220 9.70 8.81 -2.91
CA ALA A 220 8.98 9.82 -2.14
C ALA A 220 9.90 10.64 -1.22
N GLN A 221 10.86 9.99 -0.54
CA GLN A 221 11.87 10.67 0.26
C GLN A 221 12.75 11.59 -0.59
N THR A 222 13.18 11.11 -1.76
CA THR A 222 14.01 11.90 -2.69
C THR A 222 13.25 13.10 -3.23
N ALA A 223 11.97 12.92 -3.58
CA ALA A 223 11.10 13.99 -4.03
C ALA A 223 10.93 15.06 -2.94
N LEU A 224 10.63 14.65 -1.70
CA LEU A 224 10.52 15.59 -0.58
C LEU A 224 11.85 16.30 -0.27
N LEU A 225 12.98 15.59 -0.37
CA LEU A 225 14.31 16.20 -0.25
C LEU A 225 14.55 17.26 -1.34
N PHE A 226 14.21 16.98 -2.60
CA PHE A 226 14.35 17.93 -3.70
C PHE A 226 13.47 19.17 -3.47
N ALA A 227 12.29 18.97 -2.89
CA ALA A 227 11.36 20.04 -2.50
C ALA A 227 11.98 20.93 -1.42
N ASP A 228 12.50 20.31 -0.37
CA ASP A 228 13.08 20.98 0.79
C ASP A 228 14.33 21.79 0.39
N ARG A 229 15.13 21.26 -0.54
CA ARG A 229 16.28 21.95 -1.14
C ARG A 229 15.92 22.97 -2.22
N GLN A 230 14.63 23.19 -2.48
CA GLN A 230 14.11 24.17 -3.44
C GLN A 230 14.71 23.98 -4.85
N VAL A 231 14.86 22.73 -5.28
CA VAL A 231 15.32 22.40 -6.63
C VAL A 231 14.33 22.98 -7.65
N SER A 232 14.84 23.79 -8.59
CA SER A 232 14.00 24.45 -9.59
C SER A 232 13.32 23.43 -10.51
N THR A 233 11.98 23.41 -10.47
CA THR A 233 11.13 22.58 -11.31
C THR A 233 11.21 22.93 -12.80
N SER A 234 11.76 24.10 -13.12
CA SER A 234 11.96 24.55 -14.51
C SER A 234 13.19 23.93 -15.17
N ILE A 235 14.17 23.50 -14.38
CA ILE A 235 15.41 22.86 -14.87
C ILE A 235 15.26 21.34 -14.78
N ILE A 236 14.83 20.85 -13.62
CA ILE A 236 14.56 19.43 -13.39
C ILE A 236 13.06 19.31 -13.26
N SER A 237 12.41 18.61 -14.19
CA SER A 237 10.96 18.44 -14.18
C SER A 237 10.55 17.30 -13.25
N TRP A 238 9.70 17.59 -12.27
CA TRP A 238 9.10 16.64 -11.36
C TRP A 238 7.85 17.26 -10.72
N ASN A 239 6.88 16.43 -10.36
CA ASN A 239 5.52 16.84 -9.98
C ASN A 239 5.07 16.38 -8.59
N ARG A 240 5.80 15.48 -7.91
CA ARG A 240 5.42 14.86 -6.63
C ARG A 240 4.12 14.10 -6.69
N VAL A 241 3.83 13.49 -7.84
CA VAL A 241 2.62 12.69 -8.03
C VAL A 241 3.01 11.25 -8.32
N ILE A 242 2.51 10.34 -7.48
CA ILE A 242 2.64 8.90 -7.65
C ILE A 242 1.27 8.35 -8.01
N LEU A 243 1.16 7.66 -9.14
CA LEU A 243 -0.06 7.01 -9.61
C LEU A 243 0.09 5.49 -9.55
N LEU A 244 -0.76 4.84 -8.76
CA LEU A 244 -0.87 3.38 -8.69
C LEU A 244 -2.11 2.92 -9.46
N TYR A 245 -1.97 2.04 -10.44
CA TYR A 245 -3.11 1.53 -11.21
C TYR A 245 -3.10 0.01 -11.32
N GLY A 246 -4.27 -0.60 -11.52
CA GLY A 246 -4.38 -2.06 -11.60
C GLY A 246 -5.74 -2.57 -11.16
N PRO A 247 -6.02 -3.88 -11.24
CA PRO A 247 -7.32 -4.44 -10.90
C PRO A 247 -7.72 -4.14 -9.44
N PRO A 248 -9.03 -4.10 -9.12
CA PRO A 248 -9.50 -3.83 -7.77
C PRO A 248 -9.07 -4.95 -6.81
N GLY A 249 -8.81 -4.59 -5.56
CA GLY A 249 -8.44 -5.55 -4.51
C GLY A 249 -6.97 -5.98 -4.48
N THR A 250 -6.09 -5.33 -5.24
CA THR A 250 -4.62 -5.55 -5.21
C THR A 250 -3.87 -4.73 -4.15
N GLY A 251 -4.58 -3.93 -3.34
CA GLY A 251 -3.97 -3.21 -2.22
C GLY A 251 -3.41 -1.81 -2.55
N LYS A 252 -3.75 -1.21 -3.69
CA LYS A 252 -3.29 0.14 -4.10
C LYS A 252 -3.54 1.22 -3.03
N THR A 253 -4.80 1.38 -2.60
CA THR A 253 -5.18 2.35 -1.56
C THR A 253 -4.46 2.07 -0.24
N SER A 254 -4.39 0.78 0.15
CA SER A 254 -3.64 0.35 1.33
C SER A 254 -2.15 0.66 1.24
N LEU A 255 -1.55 0.52 0.05
CA LEU A 255 -0.15 0.86 -0.19
C LEU A 255 0.09 2.36 -0.06
N CYS A 256 -0.79 3.20 -0.60
CA CYS A 256 -0.70 4.66 -0.40
C CYS A 256 -0.77 5.05 1.08
N ARG A 257 -1.72 4.47 1.83
CA ARG A 257 -1.83 4.71 3.28
C ARG A 257 -0.58 4.24 4.03
N ALA A 258 -0.08 3.04 3.70
CA ALA A 258 1.12 2.48 4.31
C ALA A 258 2.37 3.32 3.98
N LEU A 259 2.50 3.80 2.74
CA LEU A 259 3.58 4.68 2.30
C LEU A 259 3.56 6.01 3.05
N ALA A 260 2.40 6.66 3.16
CA ALA A 260 2.24 7.89 3.93
C ALA A 260 2.63 7.70 5.40
N ASN A 261 2.16 6.61 6.03
CA ASN A 261 2.51 6.28 7.41
C ASN A 261 4.03 6.00 7.57
N LYS A 262 4.64 5.30 6.60
CA LYS A 262 6.08 5.02 6.60
C LYS A 262 6.91 6.30 6.41
N LEU A 263 6.46 7.22 5.55
CA LEU A 263 7.10 8.53 5.38
C LEU A 263 7.04 9.38 6.65
N ALA A 264 5.90 9.39 7.34
CA ALA A 264 5.76 10.08 8.62
C ALA A 264 6.77 9.57 9.67
N ILE A 265 7.09 8.28 9.66
CA ILE A 265 8.12 7.68 10.53
C ILE A 265 9.52 8.07 10.04
N ARG A 266 9.81 7.91 8.74
CA ARG A 266 11.15 8.09 8.16
C ARG A 266 11.62 9.53 8.05
N MET A 267 10.70 10.49 8.16
CA MET A 267 10.96 11.92 8.08
C MET A 267 10.52 12.66 9.35
N ALA A 268 10.40 11.94 10.47
CA ALA A 268 10.02 12.49 11.77
C ALA A 268 11.03 13.53 12.29
N ASP A 269 12.27 13.49 11.82
CA ASP A 269 13.31 14.49 12.09
C ASP A 269 13.04 15.83 11.41
N ARG A 270 12.47 15.80 10.20
CA ARG A 270 12.18 16.97 9.38
C ARG A 270 10.78 17.54 9.60
N TYR A 271 9.78 16.68 9.77
CA TYR A 271 8.38 17.08 9.89
C TYR A 271 7.83 16.74 11.26
N SER A 272 7.37 17.75 11.99
CA SER A 272 6.80 17.61 13.35
C SER A 272 5.38 17.02 13.32
N SER A 273 4.67 17.17 12.20
CA SER A 273 3.31 16.70 12.03
C SER A 273 3.10 16.24 10.60
N THR A 274 2.50 15.07 10.41
CA THR A 274 2.15 14.56 9.09
C THR A 274 0.66 14.25 9.03
N LYS A 275 -0.02 14.69 7.97
CA LYS A 275 -1.42 14.35 7.69
C LYS A 275 -1.54 13.55 6.41
N LEU A 276 -2.38 12.53 6.44
CA LEU A 276 -2.91 11.90 5.23
C LEU A 276 -4.34 12.40 5.02
N ILE A 277 -4.59 13.00 3.86
CA ILE A 277 -5.91 13.47 3.46
C ILE A 277 -6.37 12.60 2.30
N GLU A 278 -7.43 11.84 2.51
CA GLU A 278 -7.96 10.91 1.52
C GLU A 278 -9.27 11.46 0.93
N LEU A 279 -9.23 11.65 -0.39
CA LEU A 279 -10.32 12.10 -1.23
C LEU A 279 -10.78 10.92 -2.09
N ASN A 280 -11.97 10.38 -1.81
CA ASN A 280 -12.61 9.42 -2.68
C ASN A 280 -13.42 10.17 -3.77
N THR A 281 -13.00 10.03 -5.02
CA THR A 281 -13.59 10.77 -6.15
C THR A 281 -15.02 10.33 -6.47
N MET A 282 -15.42 9.10 -6.18
CA MET A 282 -16.81 8.65 -6.37
C MET A 282 -17.79 9.31 -5.40
N ASN A 283 -17.38 9.46 -4.13
CA ASN A 283 -18.15 10.20 -3.14
C ASN A 283 -18.21 11.71 -3.48
N LEU A 284 -17.12 12.23 -4.05
CA LEU A 284 -17.03 13.64 -4.47
C LEU A 284 -17.93 13.96 -5.67
N MET A 285 -18.17 13.03 -6.58
CA MET A 285 -19.05 13.29 -7.73
C MET A 285 -20.53 13.12 -7.41
N SER A 286 -20.90 12.21 -6.51
CA SER A 286 -22.30 11.90 -6.20
C SER A 286 -22.97 12.93 -5.28
N LYS A 287 -22.24 13.47 -4.28
CA LYS A 287 -22.82 14.37 -3.26
C LYS A 287 -22.79 15.86 -3.62
N TRP A 288 -22.03 16.24 -4.64
CA TRP A 288 -21.65 17.64 -4.86
C TRP A 288 -22.19 18.22 -6.16
N PHE A 289 -23.27 17.66 -6.70
CA PHE A 289 -23.88 18.19 -7.92
C PHE A 289 -24.57 19.54 -7.59
N SER A 290 -24.21 20.62 -8.31
CA SER A 290 -24.67 22.04 -8.23
C SER A 290 -23.85 23.05 -7.39
N GLU A 291 -23.18 22.69 -6.29
CA GLU A 291 -22.33 23.64 -5.48
C GLU A 291 -20.85 23.20 -5.30
N SER A 292 -20.46 22.10 -5.93
CA SER A 292 -19.16 21.39 -5.84
C SER A 292 -17.90 22.23 -5.97
N ALA A 293 -17.80 23.12 -6.96
CA ALA A 293 -16.51 23.75 -7.28
C ALA A 293 -16.02 24.68 -6.15
N ARG A 294 -16.94 25.41 -5.51
CA ARG A 294 -16.64 26.27 -4.36
C ARG A 294 -16.19 25.44 -3.15
N LEU A 295 -16.80 24.29 -3.02
CA LEU A 295 -16.59 23.36 -1.93
C LEU A 295 -15.25 22.64 -1.99
N VAL A 296 -14.90 22.14 -3.17
CA VAL A 296 -13.56 21.67 -3.48
C VAL A 296 -12.55 22.78 -3.17
N ALA A 297 -12.79 24.02 -3.61
CA ALA A 297 -11.88 25.12 -3.30
C ALA A 297 -11.68 25.33 -1.79
N ARG A 298 -12.75 25.33 -0.99
CA ARG A 298 -12.69 25.48 0.48
C ARG A 298 -11.92 24.37 1.18
N MET A 299 -12.12 23.12 0.76
CA MET A 299 -11.35 22.00 1.29
C MET A 299 -9.86 22.18 0.99
N PHE A 300 -9.51 22.53 -0.25
CA PHE A 300 -8.11 22.80 -0.60
C PHE A 300 -7.56 24.09 0.05
N ASP A 301 -8.40 25.05 0.43
CA ASP A 301 -8.00 26.19 1.27
C ASP A 301 -7.53 25.73 2.66
N ALA A 302 -8.27 24.82 3.32
CA ALA A 302 -7.87 24.26 4.60
C ALA A 302 -6.58 23.41 4.50
N ILE A 303 -6.42 22.67 3.39
CA ILE A 303 -5.15 21.98 3.09
C ILE A 303 -4.01 22.99 2.95
N ARG A 304 -4.22 24.10 2.22
CA ARG A 304 -3.21 25.16 2.06
C ARG A 304 -2.83 25.78 3.38
N GLU A 305 -3.80 26.13 4.23
CA GLU A 305 -3.56 26.72 5.55
C GLU A 305 -2.63 25.83 6.38
N TYR A 306 -2.86 24.52 6.36
CA TYR A 306 -1.99 23.58 7.05
C TYR A 306 -0.59 23.46 6.43
N LEU A 307 -0.47 23.66 5.11
CA LEU A 307 0.79 23.64 4.36
C LEU A 307 1.65 24.89 4.50
N GLU A 308 1.08 26.01 4.96
CA GLU A 308 1.84 27.24 5.23
C GLU A 308 2.95 27.02 6.27
N ALA A 309 2.76 26.06 7.18
CA ALA A 309 3.79 25.63 8.12
C ALA A 309 4.76 24.63 7.46
N PRO A 310 6.04 24.98 7.28
CA PRO A 310 7.03 24.14 6.58
C PRO A 310 7.45 22.90 7.37
N GLU A 311 7.17 22.86 8.67
CA GLU A 311 7.35 21.70 9.56
C GLU A 311 6.23 20.66 9.44
N HIS A 312 5.15 20.94 8.71
CA HIS A 312 4.08 19.97 8.47
C HIS A 312 4.24 19.28 7.12
N LEU A 313 3.89 18.00 7.02
CA LEU A 313 3.82 17.23 5.77
C LEU A 313 2.38 16.84 5.45
N VAL A 314 1.95 17.01 4.20
CA VAL A 314 0.66 16.50 3.72
C VAL A 314 0.87 15.45 2.64
N CYS A 315 0.36 14.25 2.89
CA CYS A 315 0.13 13.24 1.88
C CYS A 315 -1.33 13.35 1.41
N LEU A 316 -1.57 13.79 0.18
CA LEU A 316 -2.90 13.83 -0.42
C LEU A 316 -3.14 12.55 -1.21
N LEU A 317 -4.06 11.70 -0.77
CA LEU A 317 -4.51 10.51 -1.48
C LEU A 317 -5.79 10.79 -2.26
N VAL A 318 -5.72 10.70 -3.58
CA VAL A 318 -6.88 10.77 -4.48
C VAL A 318 -7.20 9.35 -4.96
N ASP A 319 -8.21 8.74 -4.34
CA ASP A 319 -8.60 7.35 -4.60
C ASP A 319 -9.66 7.27 -5.71
N GLU A 320 -9.55 6.26 -6.59
CA GLU A 320 -10.49 5.96 -7.70
C GLU A 320 -10.53 7.03 -8.83
N VAL A 321 -9.37 7.56 -9.24
CA VAL A 321 -9.30 8.65 -10.24
C VAL A 321 -9.92 8.31 -11.61
N GLU A 322 -10.10 7.02 -11.95
CA GLU A 322 -10.87 6.59 -13.13
C GLU A 322 -12.27 7.22 -13.17
N SER A 323 -12.82 7.51 -12.00
CA SER A 323 -14.18 7.99 -11.88
C SER A 323 -14.33 9.41 -12.42
N LEU A 324 -13.28 10.22 -12.28
CA LEU A 324 -13.20 11.56 -12.87
C LEU A 324 -13.11 11.45 -14.40
N THR A 325 -12.38 10.45 -14.89
CA THR A 325 -12.19 10.16 -16.32
C THR A 325 -13.51 9.75 -16.99
N ALA A 326 -14.26 8.87 -16.32
CA ALA A 326 -15.56 8.38 -16.78
C ALA A 326 -16.54 9.54 -16.98
N VAL A 327 -16.60 10.46 -16.01
CA VAL A 327 -17.47 11.65 -16.08
C VAL A 327 -17.07 12.58 -17.24
N ARG A 328 -15.77 12.80 -17.47
CA ARG A 328 -15.35 13.62 -18.62
C ARG A 328 -15.77 12.99 -19.94
N SER A 329 -15.61 11.67 -20.05
CA SER A 329 -15.94 10.91 -21.27
C SER A 329 -17.45 10.87 -21.55
N SER A 330 -18.26 10.66 -20.52
CA SER A 330 -19.73 10.66 -20.61
C SER A 330 -20.29 12.06 -20.91
N ALA A 331 -19.72 13.10 -20.32
CA ALA A 331 -20.12 14.48 -20.56
C ALA A 331 -19.74 14.96 -21.97
N MET A 332 -18.58 14.55 -22.51
CA MET A 332 -18.22 14.77 -23.92
C MET A 332 -19.18 14.06 -24.90
N SER A 333 -19.81 12.97 -24.44
CA SER A 333 -20.83 12.23 -25.20
C SER A 333 -22.24 12.82 -25.03
N GLY A 334 -22.40 13.93 -24.29
CA GLY A 334 -23.68 14.60 -24.05
C GLY A 334 -24.60 13.92 -23.02
N CYS A 335 -24.12 12.87 -22.34
CA CYS A 335 -24.94 12.11 -21.38
C CYS A 335 -24.91 12.67 -19.95
N GLU A 336 -23.93 13.51 -19.62
CA GLU A 336 -23.73 14.00 -18.26
C GLU A 336 -23.63 15.55 -18.23
N PRO A 337 -24.14 16.22 -17.19
CA PRO A 337 -24.22 17.69 -17.18
C PRO A 337 -22.83 18.35 -17.18
N SER A 338 -22.71 19.50 -17.84
CA SER A 338 -21.46 20.29 -17.94
C SER A 338 -20.83 20.64 -16.59
N ASP A 339 -21.62 20.63 -15.51
CA ASP A 339 -21.18 20.95 -14.17
C ASP A 339 -20.21 19.91 -13.62
N ALA A 340 -20.39 18.64 -13.96
CA ALA A 340 -19.53 17.56 -13.53
C ALA A 340 -18.08 17.73 -14.05
N ILE A 341 -17.93 18.17 -15.31
CA ILE A 341 -16.62 18.53 -15.89
C ILE A 341 -15.97 19.69 -15.12
N ARG A 342 -16.76 20.69 -14.69
CA ARG A 342 -16.23 21.85 -13.93
C ARG A 342 -15.66 21.41 -12.59
N VAL A 343 -16.28 20.44 -11.91
CA VAL A 343 -15.75 19.87 -10.66
C VAL A 343 -14.41 19.19 -10.88
N VAL A 344 -14.33 18.33 -11.90
CA VAL A 344 -13.10 17.60 -12.23
C VAL A 344 -11.95 18.58 -12.52
N ASN A 345 -12.22 19.60 -13.34
CA ASN A 345 -11.23 20.64 -13.64
C ASN A 345 -10.84 21.44 -12.39
N ALA A 346 -11.79 21.72 -11.48
CA ALA A 346 -11.51 22.40 -10.23
C ALA A 346 -10.56 21.57 -9.36
N VAL A 347 -10.83 20.27 -9.17
CA VAL A 347 -9.96 19.35 -8.40
C VAL A 347 -8.56 19.31 -8.99
N LEU A 348 -8.43 19.10 -10.31
CA LEU A 348 -7.13 19.08 -10.99
C LEU A 348 -6.36 20.40 -10.82
N THR A 349 -7.05 21.53 -10.96
CA THR A 349 -6.45 22.86 -10.77
C THR A 349 -5.96 23.06 -9.33
N GLN A 350 -6.74 22.60 -8.35
CA GLN A 350 -6.36 22.70 -6.94
C GLN A 350 -5.15 21.80 -6.61
N ILE A 351 -5.08 20.60 -7.18
CA ILE A 351 -3.89 19.71 -7.07
C ILE A 351 -2.65 20.42 -7.61
N ASP A 352 -2.74 21.06 -8.78
CA ASP A 352 -1.61 21.81 -9.36
C ASP A 352 -1.17 23.01 -8.50
N GLN A 353 -2.09 23.62 -7.75
CA GLN A 353 -1.77 24.71 -6.84
C GLN A 353 -1.03 24.23 -5.59
N ILE A 354 -1.52 23.15 -4.94
CA ILE A 354 -0.87 22.64 -3.73
C ILE A 354 0.49 21.99 -4.01
N LYS A 355 0.71 21.47 -5.22
CA LYS A 355 2.02 20.97 -5.67
C LYS A 355 3.14 22.01 -5.61
N ARG A 356 2.82 23.30 -5.49
CA ARG A 356 3.84 24.36 -5.34
C ARG A 356 4.50 24.36 -3.95
N TYR A 357 3.80 23.84 -2.95
CA TYR A 357 4.32 23.75 -1.58
C TYR A 357 5.31 22.59 -1.46
N PRO A 358 6.51 22.79 -0.89
CA PRO A 358 7.56 21.77 -0.85
C PRO A 358 7.19 20.55 0.03
N ASN A 359 6.27 20.74 0.96
CA ASN A 359 5.82 19.79 1.97
C ASN A 359 4.53 19.03 1.58
N VAL A 360 4.35 18.76 0.29
CA VAL A 360 3.21 17.99 -0.26
C VAL A 360 3.70 16.81 -1.08
N LEU A 361 3.07 15.65 -0.85
CA LEU A 361 3.14 14.49 -1.73
C LEU A 361 1.72 14.10 -2.17
N VAL A 362 1.51 13.92 -3.48
CA VAL A 362 0.22 13.49 -4.02
C VAL A 362 0.30 12.02 -4.43
N LEU A 363 -0.62 11.22 -3.91
CA LEU A 363 -0.80 9.81 -4.20
C LEU A 363 -2.14 9.64 -4.92
N ALA A 364 -2.16 8.89 -6.00
CA ALA A 364 -3.38 8.62 -6.76
C ALA A 364 -3.53 7.13 -7.00
N THR A 365 -4.77 6.62 -6.98
CA THR A 365 -5.06 5.22 -7.31
C THR A 365 -6.07 5.11 -8.45
N SER A 366 -5.93 4.09 -9.28
CA SER A 366 -6.96 3.73 -10.26
C SER A 366 -7.24 2.23 -10.38
N ASN A 367 -8.51 1.82 -10.43
CA ASN A 367 -8.89 0.41 -10.64
C ASN A 367 -8.96 -0.01 -12.11
N VAL A 368 -8.83 0.94 -13.05
CA VAL A 368 -8.97 0.68 -14.49
C VAL A 368 -7.58 0.49 -15.08
N THR A 369 -7.38 -0.64 -15.78
CA THR A 369 -6.14 -0.92 -16.52
C THR A 369 -6.13 -0.33 -17.94
N GLY A 370 -7.26 0.24 -18.37
CA GLY A 370 -7.44 0.90 -19.66
C GLY A 370 -7.28 2.43 -19.57
N VAL A 371 -8.40 3.17 -19.69
CA VAL A 371 -8.38 4.63 -19.84
C VAL A 371 -8.35 5.33 -18.48
N ILE A 372 -7.19 5.89 -18.15
CA ILE A 372 -7.00 6.88 -17.09
C ILE A 372 -6.97 8.27 -17.75
N ASP A 373 -7.44 9.30 -17.05
CA ASP A 373 -7.40 10.68 -17.54
C ASP A 373 -5.97 11.06 -17.95
N PRO A 374 -5.75 11.49 -19.22
CA PRO A 374 -4.45 11.99 -19.68
C PRO A 374 -3.88 13.09 -18.78
N ALA A 375 -4.74 13.94 -18.20
CA ALA A 375 -4.33 15.00 -17.28
C ALA A 375 -3.67 14.45 -16.01
N PHE A 376 -4.12 13.31 -15.48
CA PHE A 376 -3.47 12.66 -14.33
C PHE A 376 -2.18 11.97 -14.75
N LEU A 377 -2.17 11.32 -15.92
CA LEU A 377 -0.98 10.66 -16.45
C LEU A 377 0.16 11.67 -16.64
N ASP A 378 -0.10 12.79 -17.30
CA ASP A 378 0.91 13.83 -17.57
C ASP A 378 1.48 14.46 -16.29
N ARG A 379 0.73 14.42 -15.19
CA ARG A 379 1.15 14.93 -13.88
C ARG A 379 1.90 13.90 -13.04
N ALA A 380 1.75 12.61 -13.34
CA ALA A 380 2.36 11.53 -12.57
C ALA A 380 3.82 11.30 -12.98
N ASP A 381 4.74 11.49 -12.03
CA ASP A 381 6.16 11.19 -12.23
C ASP A 381 6.39 9.67 -12.23
N ILE A 382 5.73 8.98 -11.31
CA ILE A 382 5.75 7.53 -11.19
C ILE A 382 4.37 6.99 -11.55
N ARG A 383 4.36 6.06 -12.50
CA ARG A 383 3.17 5.31 -12.91
C ARG A 383 3.47 3.85 -12.66
N LEU A 384 2.80 3.26 -11.67
CA LEU A 384 3.08 1.90 -11.26
C LEU A 384 1.84 1.02 -11.41
N PHE A 385 1.99 -0.05 -12.19
CA PHE A 385 1.00 -1.11 -12.28
C PHE A 385 1.13 -2.08 -11.10
N ILE A 386 0.01 -2.34 -10.41
CA ILE A 386 -0.07 -3.32 -9.33
C ILE A 386 -1.05 -4.42 -9.72
N GLY A 387 -0.49 -5.53 -10.21
CA GLY A 387 -1.19 -6.73 -10.61
C GLY A 387 -1.64 -7.63 -9.45
N PRO A 388 -2.33 -8.75 -9.76
CA PRO A 388 -2.54 -9.81 -8.78
C PRO A 388 -1.21 -10.42 -8.34
N PRO A 389 -1.12 -10.93 -7.10
CA PRO A 389 0.12 -11.48 -6.55
C PRO A 389 0.54 -12.78 -7.26
N SER A 390 1.85 -13.01 -7.38
CA SER A 390 2.41 -14.28 -7.83
C SER A 390 2.22 -15.42 -6.82
N ALA A 391 2.49 -16.67 -7.23
CA ALA A 391 2.44 -17.83 -6.32
C ALA A 391 3.34 -17.66 -5.07
N PRO A 392 4.59 -17.20 -5.17
CA PRO A 392 5.41 -16.82 -4.01
C PRO A 392 4.75 -15.82 -3.05
N ALA A 393 4.19 -14.73 -3.58
CA ALA A 393 3.47 -13.75 -2.75
C ALA A 393 2.24 -14.35 -2.07
N ILE A 394 1.46 -15.16 -2.81
CA ILE A 394 0.29 -15.87 -2.28
C ILE A 394 0.69 -16.81 -1.13
N TYR A 395 1.80 -17.56 -1.28
CA TYR A 395 2.34 -18.41 -0.22
C TYR A 395 2.64 -17.62 1.05
N THR A 396 3.32 -16.49 0.92
CA THR A 396 3.64 -15.62 2.06
C THR A 396 2.37 -15.05 2.71
N ILE A 397 1.35 -14.68 1.90
CA ILE A 397 0.04 -14.25 2.42
C ILE A 397 -0.60 -15.38 3.25
N PHE A 398 -0.71 -16.59 2.70
CA PHE A 398 -1.31 -17.72 3.43
C PHE A 398 -0.53 -18.10 4.67
N ARG A 399 0.81 -18.12 4.61
CA ARG A 399 1.68 -18.34 5.76
C ARG A 399 1.42 -17.32 6.86
N SER A 400 1.31 -16.03 6.51
CA SER A 400 1.00 -14.96 7.48
C SER A 400 -0.37 -15.14 8.13
N CYS A 401 -1.39 -15.51 7.34
CA CYS A 401 -2.73 -15.79 7.86
C CYS A 401 -2.74 -16.99 8.82
N LEU A 402 -2.03 -18.07 8.47
CA LEU A 402 -1.93 -19.25 9.33
C LEU A 402 -1.19 -18.96 10.63
N GLN A 403 -0.08 -18.22 10.56
CA GLN A 403 0.67 -17.80 11.75
C GLN A 403 -0.20 -16.95 12.69
N GLU A 404 -1.03 -16.07 12.15
CA GLU A 404 -1.98 -15.28 12.95
C GLU A 404 -3.04 -16.16 13.62
N LEU A 405 -3.61 -17.13 12.88
CA LEU A 405 -4.59 -18.06 13.45
C LEU A 405 -3.99 -18.97 14.52
N ILE A 406 -2.71 -19.36 14.37
CA ILE A 406 -1.96 -20.11 15.39
C ILE A 406 -1.72 -19.22 16.62
N ARG A 407 -1.30 -17.96 16.41
CA ARG A 407 -1.06 -16.99 17.49
C ARG A 407 -2.30 -16.74 18.35
N VAL A 408 -3.48 -16.64 17.72
CA VAL A 408 -4.77 -16.45 18.41
C VAL A 408 -5.30 -17.77 19.02
N GLY A 409 -4.71 -18.92 18.67
CA GLY A 409 -5.11 -20.23 19.16
C GLY A 409 -6.40 -20.76 18.51
N LEU A 410 -6.71 -20.34 17.28
CA LEU A 410 -7.77 -20.96 16.46
C LEU A 410 -7.27 -22.21 15.73
N VAL A 411 -5.95 -22.26 15.47
CA VAL A 411 -5.26 -23.40 14.86
C VAL A 411 -4.17 -23.87 15.81
N GLU A 412 -4.02 -25.17 16.00
CA GLU A 412 -2.97 -25.74 16.85
C GLU A 412 -1.60 -25.56 16.22
N ALA A 413 -0.62 -25.10 17.00
CA ALA A 413 0.77 -25.16 16.60
C ALA A 413 1.20 -26.63 16.53
N GLY A 414 1.44 -27.14 15.32
CA GLY A 414 2.07 -28.45 15.13
C GLY A 414 3.56 -28.42 15.51
N GLU A 415 4.16 -29.60 15.61
CA GLU A 415 5.62 -29.74 15.78
C GLU A 415 6.40 -29.18 14.57
N ASP A 416 5.77 -29.21 13.38
CA ASP A 416 6.34 -28.70 12.14
C ASP A 416 6.16 -27.18 11.99
N LYS A 417 7.27 -26.44 11.99
CA LYS A 417 7.28 -25.00 11.66
C LYS A 417 7.03 -24.78 10.16
N LEU A 418 6.12 -23.87 9.83
CA LEU A 418 5.90 -23.41 8.45
C LEU A 418 7.12 -22.64 7.94
N LEU A 419 7.78 -23.18 6.93
CA LEU A 419 9.01 -22.63 6.33
C LEU A 419 8.69 -21.41 5.45
N SER A 420 9.67 -20.52 5.24
CA SER A 420 9.55 -19.43 4.26
C SER A 420 9.65 -19.98 2.83
N TYR A 421 9.18 -19.20 1.85
CA TYR A 421 9.29 -19.57 0.44
C TYR A 421 10.77 -19.78 0.03
N GLN A 422 11.66 -18.89 0.45
CA GLN A 422 13.08 -19.02 0.17
C GLN A 422 13.71 -20.27 0.80
N ALA A 423 13.30 -20.65 2.02
CA ALA A 423 13.77 -21.90 2.63
C ALA A 423 13.31 -23.12 1.80
N LEU A 424 12.10 -23.11 1.25
CA LEU A 424 11.63 -24.14 0.32
C LEU A 424 12.42 -24.14 -0.99
N ALA A 425 12.68 -22.96 -1.55
CA ALA A 425 13.46 -22.79 -2.78
C ALA A 425 14.92 -23.28 -2.61
N ALA A 426 15.55 -22.97 -1.47
CA ALA A 426 16.89 -23.46 -1.13
C ALA A 426 16.94 -24.99 -0.97
N MET A 427 15.85 -25.60 -0.50
CA MET A 427 15.68 -27.06 -0.46
C MET A 427 15.26 -27.66 -1.81
N GLN A 428 15.19 -26.86 -2.88
CA GLN A 428 14.75 -27.26 -4.22
C GLN A 428 13.36 -27.93 -4.22
N PHE A 429 12.48 -27.54 -3.29
CA PHE A 429 11.14 -28.11 -3.12
C PHE A 429 11.11 -29.63 -2.93
N MET A 430 12.23 -30.24 -2.49
CA MET A 430 12.33 -31.68 -2.23
C MET A 430 11.53 -32.05 -0.98
N GLU A 431 10.64 -33.05 -1.10
CA GLU A 431 9.76 -33.46 0.01
C GLU A 431 10.52 -34.16 1.13
N ASN A 432 10.39 -33.63 2.34
CA ASN A 432 10.98 -34.09 3.58
C ASN A 432 9.94 -34.04 4.70
N LYS A 433 10.16 -34.80 5.78
CA LYS A 433 9.25 -34.82 6.94
C LYS A 433 8.95 -33.42 7.49
N MET A 434 9.95 -32.53 7.49
CA MET A 434 9.85 -31.17 8.07
C MET A 434 9.14 -30.15 7.16
N ASN A 435 9.00 -30.41 5.85
CA ASN A 435 8.48 -29.41 4.90
C ASN A 435 7.18 -29.82 4.20
N PHE A 436 6.63 -31.01 4.50
CA PHE A 436 5.41 -31.52 3.90
C PHE A 436 4.24 -30.51 3.95
N LEU A 437 3.98 -29.91 5.10
CA LEU A 437 2.91 -28.90 5.25
C LEU A 437 3.18 -27.62 4.46
N SER A 438 4.45 -27.22 4.41
CA SER A 438 4.89 -26.03 3.66
C SER A 438 4.78 -26.29 2.15
N LEU A 439 5.07 -27.50 1.68
CA LEU A 439 4.88 -27.91 0.28
C LEU A 439 3.41 -28.04 -0.10
N ASP A 440 2.55 -28.53 0.80
CA ASP A 440 1.11 -28.62 0.53
C ASP A 440 0.47 -27.22 0.44
N LEU A 441 0.92 -26.30 1.29
CA LEU A 441 0.55 -24.89 1.22
C LEU A 441 1.08 -24.23 -0.06
N TRP A 442 2.31 -24.54 -0.48
CA TRP A 442 2.88 -24.07 -1.76
C TRP A 442 2.04 -24.53 -2.96
N LYS A 443 1.67 -25.81 -3.04
CA LYS A 443 0.79 -26.35 -4.09
C LYS A 443 -0.56 -25.64 -4.10
N LEU A 444 -1.09 -25.28 -2.92
CA LEU A 444 -2.32 -24.49 -2.83
C LEU A 444 -2.13 -23.06 -3.37
N SER A 445 -0.98 -22.43 -3.10
CA SER A 445 -0.64 -21.11 -3.63
C SER A 445 -0.53 -21.10 -5.16
N GLU A 446 0.10 -22.10 -5.76
CA GLU A 446 0.15 -22.26 -7.23
C GLU A 446 -1.26 -22.37 -7.84
N ARG A 447 -2.17 -23.10 -7.18
CA ARG A 447 -3.56 -23.22 -7.62
C ARG A 447 -4.40 -21.96 -7.37
N SER A 448 -3.93 -21.05 -6.53
CA SER A 448 -4.65 -19.82 -6.15
C SER A 448 -4.25 -18.61 -7.02
N VAL A 449 -3.36 -18.79 -8.00
CA VAL A 449 -2.95 -17.74 -8.93
C VAL A 449 -4.17 -17.22 -9.70
N GLY A 450 -4.27 -15.89 -9.81
CA GLY A 450 -5.42 -15.20 -10.42
C GLY A 450 -6.39 -14.60 -9.41
N LEU A 451 -6.33 -15.00 -8.13
CA LEU A 451 -7.08 -14.34 -7.06
C LEU A 451 -6.38 -13.03 -6.63
N ASN A 452 -7.16 -11.99 -6.33
CA ASN A 452 -6.61 -10.74 -5.80
C ASN A 452 -6.33 -10.82 -4.29
N GLY A 453 -5.47 -9.94 -3.79
CA GLY A 453 -5.06 -9.89 -2.38
C GLY A 453 -6.22 -9.80 -1.38
N ARG A 454 -7.28 -9.04 -1.73
CA ARG A 454 -8.50 -8.93 -0.91
C ARG A 454 -9.21 -10.27 -0.78
N THR A 455 -9.37 -11.01 -1.87
CA THR A 455 -9.98 -12.35 -1.85
C THR A 455 -9.12 -13.32 -1.07
N LEU A 456 -7.79 -13.33 -1.30
CA LEU A 456 -6.86 -14.20 -0.59
C LEU A 456 -6.91 -14.05 0.92
N ARG A 457 -6.96 -12.81 1.43
CA ARG A 457 -7.08 -12.53 2.87
C ARG A 457 -8.47 -12.83 3.46
N LYS A 458 -9.50 -13.01 2.63
CA LYS A 458 -10.85 -13.44 3.06
C LYS A 458 -10.98 -14.96 3.16
N LEU A 459 -10.20 -15.71 2.38
CA LEU A 459 -10.28 -17.18 2.33
C LEU A 459 -10.17 -17.87 3.69
N PRO A 460 -9.27 -17.47 4.64
CA PRO A 460 -9.19 -18.12 5.94
C PRO A 460 -10.50 -18.06 6.74
N LEU A 461 -11.22 -16.94 6.67
CA LEU A 461 -12.52 -16.78 7.33
C LEU A 461 -13.58 -17.68 6.68
N LEU A 462 -13.62 -17.71 5.34
CA LEU A 462 -14.56 -18.55 4.59
C LEU A 462 -14.30 -20.04 4.84
N ALA A 463 -13.03 -20.46 4.86
CA ALA A 463 -12.62 -21.82 5.19
C ALA A 463 -13.08 -22.23 6.59
N HIS A 464 -12.86 -21.35 7.56
CA HIS A 464 -13.32 -21.58 8.93
C HIS A 464 -14.85 -21.66 9.02
N ALA A 465 -15.56 -20.71 8.41
CA ALA A 465 -17.01 -20.63 8.48
C ALA A 465 -17.71 -21.81 7.78
N PHE A 466 -17.31 -22.16 6.56
CA PHE A 466 -18.07 -23.07 5.69
C PHE A 466 -17.57 -24.51 5.67
N HIS A 467 -16.30 -24.76 6.00
CA HIS A 467 -15.70 -26.08 5.88
C HIS A 467 -15.30 -26.66 7.24
N LEU A 468 -14.72 -25.88 8.16
CA LEU A 468 -14.33 -26.39 9.48
C LEU A 468 -15.52 -26.64 10.42
N THR A 469 -16.58 -25.83 10.32
CA THR A 469 -17.83 -26.06 11.07
C THR A 469 -18.59 -27.32 10.62
N LYS A 470 -18.24 -27.89 9.45
CA LYS A 470 -18.79 -29.15 8.93
C LYS A 470 -17.91 -30.35 9.31
N VAL A 471 -16.59 -30.17 9.34
CA VAL A 471 -15.60 -31.22 9.65
C VAL A 471 -15.56 -31.55 11.16
N SER A 472 -15.84 -30.58 12.03
CA SER A 472 -15.78 -30.75 13.49
C SER A 472 -17.04 -30.16 14.16
N PRO A 473 -18.15 -30.91 14.28
CA PRO A 473 -19.41 -30.41 14.84
C PRO A 473 -19.32 -29.99 16.33
N SER A 474 -18.29 -30.42 17.05
CA SER A 474 -17.95 -29.98 18.42
C SER A 474 -17.58 -28.49 18.53
N LEU A 475 -17.20 -27.83 17.42
CA LEU A 475 -17.04 -26.38 17.35
C LEU A 475 -18.37 -25.64 17.53
N ARG A 476 -19.51 -26.21 17.08
CA ARG A 476 -20.83 -25.55 17.15
C ARG A 476 -21.40 -25.49 18.57
N SER A 477 -21.15 -26.51 19.39
CA SER A 477 -21.66 -26.57 20.76
C SER A 477 -21.03 -25.53 21.70
N SER A 478 -19.83 -25.06 21.39
CA SER A 478 -19.12 -24.05 22.18
C SER A 478 -19.72 -22.64 22.04
N LEU A 479 -20.33 -22.29 20.91
CA LEU A 479 -20.95 -20.96 20.72
C LEU A 479 -22.36 -20.87 21.32
N SER A 480 -23.06 -22.00 21.48
CA SER A 480 -24.43 -22.01 22.01
C SER A 480 -24.51 -21.91 23.54
N THR A 481 -23.41 -22.11 24.27
CA THR A 481 -23.40 -22.08 25.75
C THR A 481 -23.14 -20.69 26.34
N SER A 482 -22.87 -19.67 25.53
CA SER A 482 -22.68 -18.27 25.98
C SER A 482 -23.94 -17.41 25.92
N GLY A 483 -25.12 -18.00 25.69
CA GLY A 483 -26.38 -17.27 25.52
C GLY A 483 -27.36 -17.39 26.68
N ARG A 484 -27.03 -16.90 27.88
CA ARG A 484 -28.02 -16.51 28.92
C ARG A 484 -27.46 -15.37 29.77
N LEU A 485 -27.51 -14.16 29.22
CA LEU A 485 -27.35 -12.93 29.99
C LEU A 485 -28.63 -12.73 30.82
N TYR A 486 -28.58 -13.07 32.11
CA TYR A 486 -29.56 -12.58 33.09
C TYR A 486 -29.21 -11.13 33.42
N LEU A 487 -30.03 -10.19 32.95
CA LEU A 487 -30.04 -8.80 33.39
C LEU A 487 -31.03 -8.65 34.57
N GLY A 488 -30.54 -8.15 35.71
CA GLY A 488 -31.33 -7.73 36.88
C GLY A 488 -30.82 -8.38 38.18
N SER A 489 -30.47 -7.69 39.26
CA SER A 489 -30.72 -6.31 39.69
C SER A 489 -29.56 -5.81 40.58
N CYS A 490 -29.28 -4.51 40.51
CA CYS A 490 -28.28 -3.82 41.32
C CYS A 490 -28.83 -3.51 42.72
N GLN A 491 -28.09 -3.87 43.78
CA GLN A 491 -28.07 -3.11 45.05
C GLN A 491 -26.67 -3.10 45.66
N SER A 492 -26.09 -1.90 45.68
CA SER A 492 -25.20 -1.28 46.67
C SER A 492 -23.93 -1.99 47.18
N SER A 493 -22.75 -1.41 46.89
CA SER A 493 -21.94 -0.60 47.85
C SER A 493 -20.43 -0.59 47.52
N ALA A 494 -19.95 0.60 47.12
CA ALA A 494 -18.62 1.22 47.28
C ALA A 494 -17.32 0.38 47.37
N ALA A 495 -16.35 0.68 46.47
CA ALA A 495 -15.03 1.24 46.80
C ALA A 495 -14.25 1.63 45.53
N LEU A 496 -13.55 2.77 45.58
CA LEU A 496 -12.71 3.35 44.52
C LEU A 496 -11.44 2.55 44.24
N GLN A 497 -11.04 2.39 42.96
CA GLN A 497 -9.67 2.64 42.45
C GLN A 497 -9.51 2.38 40.93
N SER A 498 -8.79 3.31 40.28
CA SER A 498 -8.02 3.25 39.01
C SER A 498 -8.69 2.82 37.69
N GLY A 499 -8.66 3.76 36.74
CA GLY A 499 -9.05 3.64 35.33
C GLY A 499 -8.05 2.86 34.43
N PRO A 500 -8.32 2.82 33.12
CA PRO A 500 -8.14 1.60 32.35
C PRO A 500 -6.71 1.45 31.81
N ALA A 501 -5.97 0.53 32.42
CA ALA A 501 -5.09 -0.34 31.66
C ALA A 501 -5.99 -1.27 30.81
N TYR A 502 -5.63 -1.52 29.55
CA TYR A 502 -6.05 -2.74 28.87
C TYR A 502 -5.37 -3.93 29.57
N SER A 503 -5.88 -4.21 30.76
CA SER A 503 -5.71 -5.47 31.44
C SER A 503 -6.45 -6.50 30.61
N VAL A 504 -5.71 -7.49 30.11
CA VAL A 504 -6.28 -8.78 29.76
C VAL A 504 -7.07 -9.22 30.99
N HIS A 505 -8.40 -9.16 30.91
CA HIS A 505 -9.25 -9.64 31.99
C HIS A 505 -8.78 -11.05 32.39
N PRO A 506 -8.35 -11.29 33.64
CA PRO A 506 -7.91 -12.61 34.09
C PRO A 506 -9.12 -13.51 34.42
N LEU A 507 -10.17 -13.46 33.59
CA LEU A 507 -11.37 -14.29 33.71
C LEU A 507 -11.48 -15.36 32.61
N LEU A 508 -10.52 -15.43 31.68
CA LEU A 508 -10.53 -16.45 30.63
C LEU A 508 -9.85 -17.78 31.02
N ALA A 509 -9.33 -17.91 32.24
CA ALA A 509 -8.66 -19.12 32.72
C ALA A 509 -9.62 -20.25 33.20
N GLN A 510 -10.94 -20.11 33.01
CA GLN A 510 -11.94 -21.10 33.49
C GLN A 510 -12.76 -21.77 32.38
N TYR A 511 -12.37 -21.67 31.11
CA TYR A 511 -13.04 -22.38 30.03
C TYR A 511 -12.16 -23.54 29.54
N GLY A 512 -12.74 -24.75 29.49
CA GLY A 512 -12.09 -25.96 28.99
C GLY A 512 -11.53 -25.81 27.56
N PRO A 513 -10.82 -26.83 27.03
CA PRO A 513 -10.07 -26.71 25.78
C PRO A 513 -10.98 -26.18 24.67
N ARG A 514 -10.65 -24.98 24.17
CA ARG A 514 -11.30 -24.44 22.98
C ARG A 514 -11.07 -25.48 21.88
N PRO A 515 -12.10 -25.86 21.11
CA PRO A 515 -11.91 -26.78 20.01
C PRO A 515 -10.95 -26.15 19.00
N THR A 516 -9.75 -26.69 18.94
CA THR A 516 -8.66 -26.22 18.11
C THR A 516 -8.49 -27.15 16.91
N VAL A 517 -8.21 -26.58 15.74
CA VAL A 517 -8.08 -27.34 14.48
C VAL A 517 -6.60 -27.51 14.15
N SER A 518 -6.18 -28.69 13.72
CA SER A 518 -4.80 -28.90 13.28
C SER A 518 -4.49 -28.19 11.96
N VAL A 519 -3.25 -27.74 11.77
CA VAL A 519 -2.79 -27.07 10.53
C VAL A 519 -3.16 -27.86 9.25
N PRO A 520 -2.95 -29.19 9.14
CA PRO A 520 -3.30 -29.93 7.94
C PRO A 520 -4.81 -29.88 7.62
N THR A 521 -5.65 -29.98 8.65
CA THR A 521 -7.11 -29.91 8.51
C THR A 521 -7.54 -28.53 8.01
N PHE A 522 -6.90 -27.48 8.53
CA PHE A 522 -7.16 -26.11 8.09
C PHE A 522 -6.73 -25.90 6.62
N VAL A 523 -5.55 -26.36 6.22
CA VAL A 523 -5.06 -26.27 4.83
C VAL A 523 -6.02 -27.00 3.87
N GLN A 524 -6.56 -28.15 4.26
CA GLN A 524 -7.56 -28.86 3.48
C GLN A 524 -8.88 -28.07 3.35
N ALA A 525 -9.35 -27.44 4.43
CA ALA A 525 -10.51 -26.56 4.38
C ALA A 525 -10.28 -25.34 3.47
N LEU A 526 -9.08 -24.78 3.50
CA LEU A 526 -8.67 -23.67 2.65
C LEU A 526 -8.66 -24.09 1.17
N ARG A 527 -8.16 -25.30 0.85
CA ARG A 527 -8.21 -25.88 -0.50
C ARG A 527 -9.63 -25.97 -1.05
N LEU A 528 -10.58 -26.50 -0.27
CA LEU A 528 -11.98 -26.59 -0.69
C LEU A 528 -12.60 -25.21 -0.94
N THR A 529 -12.19 -24.21 -0.16
CA THR A 529 -12.68 -22.84 -0.30
C THR A 529 -12.16 -22.19 -1.58
N VAL A 530 -10.88 -22.37 -1.89
CA VAL A 530 -10.26 -21.89 -3.15
C VAL A 530 -10.97 -22.48 -4.36
N GLU A 531 -11.20 -23.80 -4.35
CA GLU A 531 -11.93 -24.49 -5.43
C GLU A 531 -13.36 -23.94 -5.61
N SER A 532 -14.06 -23.65 -4.50
CA SER A 532 -15.38 -23.00 -4.54
C SER A 532 -15.34 -21.59 -5.12
N GLN A 533 -14.30 -20.80 -4.83
CA GLN A 533 -14.19 -19.43 -5.34
C GLN A 533 -13.94 -19.40 -6.85
N PHE A 534 -13.10 -20.29 -7.39
CA PHE A 534 -12.93 -20.38 -8.85
C PHE A 534 -14.21 -20.86 -9.54
N ALA A 535 -14.94 -21.80 -8.96
CA ALA A 535 -16.23 -22.24 -9.50
C ALA A 535 -17.26 -21.10 -9.55
N GLU A 536 -17.28 -20.21 -8.54
CA GLU A 536 -18.12 -19.01 -8.54
C GLU A 536 -17.72 -18.01 -9.63
N VAL A 537 -16.41 -17.77 -9.83
CA VAL A 537 -15.91 -16.87 -10.87
C VAL A 537 -16.25 -17.41 -12.27
N GLU A 538 -16.03 -18.70 -12.53
CA GLU A 538 -16.41 -19.34 -13.80
C GLU A 538 -17.92 -19.25 -14.06
N ALA A 539 -18.75 -19.47 -13.03
CA ALA A 539 -20.20 -19.35 -13.15
C ALA A 539 -20.64 -17.91 -13.46
N LEU A 540 -19.99 -16.90 -12.86
CA LEU A 540 -20.25 -15.49 -13.11
C LEU A 540 -19.81 -15.06 -14.51
N ASP A 541 -18.65 -15.53 -14.98
CA ASP A 541 -18.15 -15.25 -16.32
C ASP A 541 -19.08 -15.84 -17.39
N LEU A 542 -19.53 -17.08 -17.22
CA LEU A 542 -20.54 -17.71 -18.07
C LEU A 542 -21.86 -16.92 -18.08
N ALA A 543 -22.34 -16.49 -16.90
CA ALA A 543 -23.55 -15.67 -16.80
C ALA A 543 -23.40 -14.27 -17.42
N SER A 544 -22.19 -13.70 -17.42
CA SER A 544 -21.88 -12.40 -18.03
C SER A 544 -21.87 -12.49 -19.57
N LEU A 545 -21.33 -13.58 -20.11
CA LEU A 545 -21.32 -13.89 -21.55
C LEU A 545 -22.75 -14.10 -22.08
N ASP A 546 -23.61 -14.77 -21.30
CA ASP A 546 -25.03 -14.95 -21.65
C ASP A 546 -25.81 -13.62 -21.60
N LYS A 547 -25.52 -12.74 -20.63
CA LYS A 547 -26.08 -11.37 -20.62
C LYS A 547 -25.60 -10.54 -21.82
N GLY A 548 -24.36 -10.73 -22.26
CA GLY A 548 -23.82 -10.15 -23.49
C GLY A 548 -24.59 -10.62 -24.73
N ARG A 549 -24.83 -11.94 -24.84
CA ARG A 549 -25.65 -12.54 -25.91
C ARG A 549 -27.09 -12.03 -25.91
N LEU A 550 -27.74 -11.93 -24.74
CA LEU A 550 -29.09 -11.37 -24.64
C LEU A 550 -29.14 -9.88 -25.02
N LYS A 551 -28.12 -9.08 -24.67
CA LYS A 551 -28.03 -7.67 -25.09
C LYS A 551 -27.85 -7.54 -26.60
N THR A 552 -27.04 -8.39 -27.23
CA THR A 552 -26.91 -8.43 -28.71
C THR A 552 -28.19 -8.90 -29.40
N HIS A 553 -28.92 -9.86 -28.81
CA HIS A 553 -30.23 -10.31 -29.34
C HIS A 553 -31.31 -9.24 -29.18
N LYS A 554 -31.35 -8.50 -28.06
CA LYS A 554 -32.25 -7.34 -27.89
C LYS A 554 -31.92 -6.20 -28.85
N LYS A 555 -30.64 -5.94 -29.13
CA LYS A 555 -30.21 -4.91 -30.09
C LYS A 555 -30.59 -5.29 -31.54
N ARG A 556 -30.49 -6.57 -31.91
CA ARG A 556 -30.97 -7.10 -33.20
C ARG A 556 -32.50 -7.14 -33.32
N ALA A 557 -33.21 -7.45 -32.23
CA ALA A 557 -34.68 -7.46 -32.22
C ALA A 557 -35.26 -6.04 -32.35
N ASN A 558 -34.66 -5.06 -31.68
CA ASN A 558 -35.10 -3.66 -31.79
C ASN A 558 -34.76 -3.04 -33.16
N SER A 559 -33.66 -3.43 -33.82
CA SER A 559 -33.36 -2.97 -35.19
C SER A 559 -34.28 -3.59 -36.26
N ALA A 560 -34.95 -4.71 -35.96
CA ALA A 560 -35.89 -5.35 -36.88
C ALA A 560 -37.32 -4.79 -36.80
N LEU A 561 -37.63 -3.99 -35.76
CA LEU A 561 -38.94 -3.38 -35.55
C LEU A 561 -39.07 -1.97 -36.16
N ASP A 562 -37.96 -1.37 -36.61
CA ASP A 562 -37.92 -0.02 -37.23
C ASP A 562 -37.77 -0.04 -38.78
N ALA A 563 -37.97 -1.20 -39.43
CA ALA A 563 -38.00 -1.25 -40.89
C ALA A 563 -39.38 -0.77 -41.41
N PRO A 564 -39.44 0.26 -42.29
CA PRO A 564 -40.71 0.74 -42.84
C PRO A 564 -41.32 -0.32 -43.78
N PRO A 565 -42.66 -0.37 -43.92
CA PRO A 565 -43.31 -1.31 -44.83
C PRO A 565 -42.90 -0.98 -46.26
N GLN A 566 -42.17 -1.88 -46.92
CA GLN A 566 -41.91 -1.76 -48.35
C GLN A 566 -43.23 -1.95 -49.09
N GLY A 567 -43.64 -0.90 -49.81
CA GLY A 567 -44.84 -0.89 -50.62
C GLY A 567 -44.74 -1.87 -51.79
N ASP A 568 -45.79 -2.65 -51.96
CA ASP A 568 -46.07 -3.40 -53.17
C ASP A 568 -46.10 -2.46 -54.38
N THR A 569 -45.24 -2.72 -55.35
CA THR A 569 -45.41 -2.24 -56.73
C THR A 569 -45.57 -3.45 -57.65
N PRO A 570 -46.55 -3.44 -58.58
CA PRO A 570 -46.92 -4.63 -59.34
C PRO A 570 -46.14 -4.77 -60.65
N LEU A 571 -45.97 -6.04 -61.05
CA LEU A 571 -45.87 -6.61 -62.40
C LEU A 571 -44.66 -6.24 -63.28
N HIS A 572 -43.82 -7.25 -63.56
CA HIS A 572 -43.90 -7.94 -64.85
C HIS A 572 -43.46 -9.40 -64.80
#